data_AF-A0A1G1NIX3-F1
#
_entry.id   AF-A0A1G1NIX3-F1
#
_cell.length_a   1.000
_cell.length_b   1.000
_cell.length_c   1.000
_cell.angle_alpha   90.00
_cell.angle_beta   90.00
_cell.angle_gamma   90.00
#
_symmetry.space_group_name_H-M   'P 1'
#
loop_
_entity.id
_entity.type
_entity.pdbx_description
1 polymer ?
#
loop_
_entity_poly.entity_id
_entity_poly.type
_entity_poly.pdbx_seq_one_letter_code
_entity_poly.pdbx_strand_id
1 'polypeptide(L)'
;KWQSRLEEIKKERGELLSKVEELTAKLQEKPQVVYQEKVVYKEREPEPAPQTDGSVPDAGDHSTSPDPMATPEDAAPDDFSHASNANEKYVAQLLKEKIALEVEIDKLKADLSQRSLEIVDLKQANENLSMDLDAVRQEKETITGDMKEKEDMINRLSLELARARNDKQFVAQKVDQLTQKNGELRQDLKKLAAAKMALERSIVQITQEKDGMNRKLEQAEAVLQNKIGEIWEVKDSLDRSFQAVQDKPRAANEVELSPIVVNAQEAAPAAKPGFEGKVMSVNEQSNFVIVDIGENRGLRAGDTLGVYRGSDYIARLEVLQVRPDIAAADLKEQSSRVRIGDVVR
;
A
#
# COMPACT_ATOMS: atom_id res chain seq x y z
N LYS A 1 27.04 30.71 6.86
CA LYS A 1 25.76 30.20 7.41
C LYS A 1 25.33 28.88 6.78
N TRP A 2 25.19 28.77 5.45
CA TRP A 2 24.81 27.50 4.78
C TRP A 2 25.82 26.35 4.95
N GLN A 3 27.13 26.61 4.87
CA GLN A 3 28.15 25.58 5.07
C GLN A 3 28.13 25.00 6.50
N SER A 4 27.93 25.85 7.50
CA SER A 4 27.80 25.42 8.91
C SER A 4 26.60 24.49 9.11
N ARG A 5 25.46 24.80 8.47
CA ARG A 5 24.25 23.98 8.52
C ARG A 5 24.42 22.65 7.80
N LEU A 6 25.21 22.61 6.73
CA LEU A 6 25.52 21.39 6.00
C LEU A 6 26.41 20.44 6.83
N GLU A 7 27.40 20.99 7.54
CA GLU A 7 28.26 20.21 8.44
C GLU A 7 27.49 19.68 9.66
N GLU A 8 26.56 20.47 10.20
CA GLU A 8 25.66 20.04 11.28
C GLU A 8 24.77 18.87 10.83
N ILE A 9 24.14 18.96 9.66
CA ILE A 9 23.33 17.86 9.09
C ILE A 9 24.17 16.60 8.80
N LYS A 10 25.41 16.75 8.34
CA LYS A 10 26.30 15.60 8.13
C LYS A 10 26.65 14.91 9.45
N LYS A 11 26.90 15.69 10.51
CA LYS A 11 27.20 15.18 11.84
C LYS A 11 25.99 14.45 12.43
N GLU A 12 24.81 15.06 12.38
CA GLU A 12 23.55 14.42 12.81
C GLU A 12 23.27 13.13 12.04
N ARG A 13 23.50 13.12 10.72
CA ARG A 13 23.36 11.90 9.90
C ARG A 13 24.33 10.81 10.34
N GLY A 14 25.57 11.15 10.68
CA GLY A 14 26.56 10.19 11.17
C GLY A 14 26.14 9.57 12.51
N GLU A 15 25.66 10.40 13.44
CA GLU A 15 25.16 9.95 14.75
C GLU A 15 23.90 9.08 14.64
N LEU A 16 23.02 9.38 13.68
CA LEU A 16 21.84 8.54 13.43
C LEU A 16 22.22 7.19 12.82
N LEU A 17 23.21 7.15 11.91
CA LEU A 17 23.66 5.91 11.30
C LEU A 17 24.32 4.97 12.33
N SER A 18 25.16 5.50 13.22
CA SER A 18 25.77 4.68 14.28
C SER A 18 24.72 4.14 15.25
N LYS A 19 23.69 4.93 15.58
CA LYS A 19 22.58 4.48 16.43
C LYS A 19 21.71 3.41 15.76
N VAL A 20 21.52 3.50 14.45
CA VAL A 20 20.84 2.45 13.67
C VAL A 20 21.66 1.17 13.68
N GLU A 21 22.97 1.24 13.44
CA GLU A 21 23.88 0.09 13.49
C GLU A 21 23.84 -0.60 14.87
N GLU A 22 23.92 0.17 15.96
CA GLU A 22 23.83 -0.33 17.33
C GLU A 22 22.49 -1.03 17.62
N LEU A 23 21.38 -0.47 17.13
CA LEU A 23 20.06 -1.07 17.27
C LEU A 23 19.92 -2.36 16.45
N THR A 24 20.49 -2.42 15.25
CA THR A 24 20.54 -3.67 14.47
C THR A 24 21.39 -4.74 15.14
N ALA A 25 22.52 -4.39 15.74
CA ALA A 25 23.35 -5.33 16.50
C ALA A 25 22.59 -5.89 17.71
N LYS A 26 21.91 -5.03 18.48
CA LYS A 26 21.06 -5.44 19.61
C LYS A 26 19.87 -6.31 19.19
N LEU A 27 19.38 -6.17 17.96
CA LEU A 27 18.34 -7.05 17.41
C LEU A 27 18.89 -8.42 17.00
N GLN A 28 20.13 -8.49 16.51
CA GLN A 28 20.78 -9.73 16.11
C GLN A 28 21.29 -10.55 17.31
N GLU A 29 21.63 -9.90 18.43
CA GLU A 29 22.08 -10.57 19.66
C GLU A 29 20.95 -11.17 20.51
N LYS A 30 19.67 -10.97 20.16
CA LYS A 30 18.59 -11.68 20.85
C LYS A 30 18.69 -13.17 20.51
N PRO A 31 18.91 -14.06 21.50
CA PRO A 31 18.99 -15.49 21.24
C PRO A 31 17.69 -15.97 20.62
N GLN A 32 17.79 -16.73 19.54
CA GLN A 32 16.68 -17.54 19.02
C GLN A 32 16.23 -18.48 20.14
N VAL A 33 15.16 -18.09 20.84
CA VAL A 33 14.41 -19.02 21.67
C VAL A 33 13.77 -20.01 20.70
N VAL A 34 14.41 -21.15 20.55
CA VAL A 34 13.84 -22.33 19.91
C VAL A 34 12.58 -22.68 20.71
N TYR A 35 11.41 -22.36 20.16
CA TYR A 35 10.16 -22.90 20.68
C TYR A 35 10.18 -24.41 20.43
N GLN A 36 10.58 -25.17 21.45
CA GLN A 36 10.22 -26.59 21.50
C GLN A 36 8.72 -26.65 21.76
N GLU A 37 7.97 -26.97 20.73
CA GLU A 37 6.56 -27.30 20.79
C GLU A 37 6.40 -28.59 21.62
N LYS A 38 6.32 -28.45 22.94
CA LYS A 38 5.81 -29.51 23.81
C LYS A 38 4.31 -29.62 23.53
N VAL A 39 3.96 -30.54 22.65
CA VAL A 39 2.61 -31.06 22.52
C VAL A 39 2.25 -31.71 23.85
N VAL A 40 1.65 -30.93 24.75
CA VAL A 40 0.98 -31.45 25.94
C VAL A 40 -0.36 -32.00 25.45
N TYR A 41 -0.46 -33.32 25.38
CA TYR A 41 -1.76 -33.98 25.25
C TYR A 41 -2.59 -33.57 26.46
N LYS A 42 -3.63 -32.78 26.19
CA LYS A 42 -4.69 -32.47 27.13
C LYS A 42 -5.45 -33.77 27.34
N GLU A 43 -5.06 -34.52 28.37
CA GLU A 43 -5.80 -35.70 28.82
C GLU A 43 -7.18 -35.19 29.27
N ARG A 44 -8.18 -35.60 28.50
CA ARG A 44 -9.58 -35.24 28.67
C ARG A 44 -10.07 -35.94 29.93
N GLU A 45 -10.20 -35.21 31.03
CA GLU A 45 -10.93 -35.69 32.20
C GLU A 45 -12.33 -36.16 31.77
N PRO A 46 -12.75 -37.37 32.17
CA PRO A 46 -14.09 -37.84 31.88
C PRO A 46 -15.13 -37.04 32.67
N GLU A 47 -16.15 -36.57 31.96
CA GLU A 47 -17.36 -35.98 32.54
C GLU A 47 -17.94 -36.92 33.63
N PRO A 48 -18.34 -36.39 34.80
CA PRO A 48 -19.11 -37.17 35.75
C PRO A 48 -20.51 -37.44 35.17
N ALA A 49 -20.90 -38.71 35.19
CA ALA A 49 -22.21 -39.21 34.78
C ALA A 49 -23.37 -38.52 35.53
N PRO A 50 -24.58 -38.44 34.91
CA PRO A 50 -25.75 -37.83 35.53
C PRO A 50 -26.24 -38.67 36.71
N GLN A 51 -26.29 -38.08 37.90
CA GLN A 51 -26.98 -38.68 39.03
C GLN A 51 -28.48 -38.43 38.91
N THR A 52 -29.19 -39.55 38.84
CA THR A 52 -30.65 -39.69 38.83
C THR A 52 -31.26 -39.39 40.19
N ASP A 53 -32.45 -38.78 40.13
CA ASP A 53 -33.48 -38.64 41.14
C ASP A 53 -33.56 -39.76 42.20
N GLY A 54 -33.87 -39.32 43.44
CA GLY A 54 -34.21 -40.18 44.56
C GLY A 54 -34.81 -39.38 45.71
N SER A 55 -36.09 -39.01 45.55
CA SER A 55 -36.96 -38.37 46.52
C SER A 55 -37.18 -39.23 47.76
N VAL A 56 -37.23 -38.65 48.98
CA VAL A 56 -38.26 -38.91 50.03
C VAL A 56 -38.29 -37.72 51.03
N PRO A 57 -39.47 -37.15 51.33
CA PRO A 57 -39.72 -36.20 52.41
C PRO A 57 -40.34 -36.87 53.67
N ASP A 58 -40.72 -36.05 54.65
CA ASP A 58 -41.62 -36.37 55.80
C ASP A 58 -40.89 -36.89 57.06
N ALA A 59 -41.19 -36.55 58.31
CA ALA A 59 -42.09 -35.62 59.02
C ALA A 59 -41.69 -35.69 60.50
N GLY A 60 -42.11 -34.73 61.34
CA GLY A 60 -42.29 -35.02 62.77
C GLY A 60 -41.95 -33.89 63.74
N ASP A 61 -42.76 -32.84 63.71
CA ASP A 61 -43.01 -31.96 64.85
C ASP A 61 -44.10 -32.58 65.75
N HIS A 62 -43.95 -32.43 67.08
CA HIS A 62 -45.00 -32.23 68.10
C HIS A 62 -44.72 -32.88 69.48
N SER A 63 -44.45 -31.99 70.44
CA SER A 63 -45.23 -31.72 71.68
C SER A 63 -45.77 -32.88 72.52
N THR A 64 -45.45 -32.90 73.83
CA THR A 64 -46.36 -32.77 75.01
C THR A 64 -45.81 -33.42 76.30
N SER A 65 -45.83 -32.68 77.43
CA SER A 65 -45.85 -33.15 78.84
C SER A 65 -47.21 -33.85 79.16
N PRO A 66 -47.51 -34.54 80.31
CA PRO A 66 -47.06 -34.37 81.73
C PRO A 66 -46.92 -35.68 82.60
N ASP A 67 -46.68 -35.54 83.93
CA ASP A 67 -46.63 -36.52 85.07
C ASP A 67 -47.89 -37.46 85.20
N PRO A 68 -48.12 -38.38 86.22
CA PRO A 68 -47.40 -38.77 87.48
C PRO A 68 -47.45 -40.30 87.90
N MET A 69 -46.91 -40.60 89.11
CA MET A 69 -47.20 -41.70 90.08
C MET A 69 -47.03 -43.21 89.73
N ALA A 70 -46.30 -43.96 90.59
CA ALA A 70 -46.85 -45.08 91.40
C ALA A 70 -45.77 -45.79 92.26
N THR A 71 -46.18 -46.12 93.49
CA THR A 71 -45.58 -46.98 94.55
C THR A 71 -45.62 -48.48 94.18
N PRO A 72 -44.90 -49.38 94.90
CA PRO A 72 -45.44 -50.08 96.09
C PRO A 72 -44.40 -50.18 97.25
N GLU A 73 -44.73 -50.04 98.54
CA GLU A 73 -45.55 -50.86 99.46
C GLU A 73 -44.79 -52.07 100.09
N ASP A 74 -44.63 -51.96 101.42
CA ASP A 74 -44.40 -52.94 102.51
C ASP A 74 -43.21 -53.91 102.57
N ALA A 75 -42.39 -53.75 103.64
CA ALA A 75 -42.40 -54.63 104.82
C ALA A 75 -41.36 -54.20 105.88
N ALA A 76 -41.82 -53.92 107.10
CA ALA A 76 -41.00 -53.96 108.33
C ALA A 76 -41.14 -55.38 108.97
N PRO A 77 -40.22 -55.86 109.85
CA PRO A 77 -40.11 -55.31 111.20
C PRO A 77 -38.70 -55.35 111.86
N ASP A 78 -38.60 -54.54 112.92
CA ASP A 78 -37.93 -54.80 114.21
C ASP A 78 -36.39 -55.00 114.32
N ASP A 79 -35.79 -53.93 114.85
CA ASP A 79 -35.15 -53.90 116.18
C ASP A 79 -33.63 -54.15 116.34
N PHE A 80 -33.07 -53.37 117.28
CA PHE A 80 -31.76 -53.40 117.91
C PHE A 80 -30.51 -52.82 117.19
N SER A 81 -30.32 -51.51 117.47
CA SER A 81 -29.07 -50.98 118.07
C SER A 81 -27.74 -51.10 117.32
N HIS A 82 -27.68 -50.69 116.04
CA HIS A 82 -26.41 -50.33 115.35
C HIS A 82 -26.53 -49.07 114.44
N ALA A 83 -27.37 -48.09 114.82
CA ALA A 83 -27.88 -47.03 113.94
C ALA A 83 -26.98 -45.79 113.69
N SER A 84 -25.78 -45.67 114.26
CA SER A 84 -24.85 -44.57 113.89
C SER A 84 -24.06 -44.89 112.61
N ASN A 85 -23.54 -46.12 112.49
CA ASN A 85 -22.54 -46.45 111.47
C ASN A 85 -23.14 -46.77 110.07
N ALA A 86 -24.40 -47.20 109.96
CA ALA A 86 -25.00 -47.57 108.68
C ALA A 86 -25.59 -46.36 107.94
N ASN A 87 -26.21 -45.43 108.67
CA ASN A 87 -26.70 -44.16 108.13
C ASN A 87 -25.52 -43.25 107.74
N GLU A 88 -24.45 -43.26 108.53
CA GLU A 88 -23.17 -42.61 108.17
C GLU A 88 -22.56 -43.18 106.88
N LYS A 89 -22.63 -44.50 106.64
CA LYS A 89 -22.14 -45.11 105.38
C LYS A 89 -22.96 -44.69 104.16
N TYR A 90 -24.29 -44.64 104.28
CA TYR A 90 -25.16 -44.21 103.18
C TYR A 90 -24.98 -42.71 102.86
N VAL A 91 -24.91 -41.86 103.89
CA VAL A 91 -24.61 -40.43 103.74
C VAL A 91 -23.21 -40.22 103.16
N ALA A 92 -22.21 -41.00 103.59
CA ALA A 92 -20.86 -40.94 103.02
C ALA A 92 -20.83 -41.36 101.54
N GLN A 93 -21.61 -42.37 101.15
CA GLN A 93 -21.72 -42.78 99.74
C GLN A 93 -22.39 -41.70 98.89
N LEU A 94 -23.50 -41.11 99.36
CA LEU A 94 -24.15 -39.99 98.70
C LEU A 94 -23.24 -38.76 98.59
N LEU A 95 -22.46 -38.46 99.63
CA LEU A 95 -21.47 -37.38 99.58
C LEU A 95 -20.36 -37.68 98.57
N LYS A 96 -19.88 -38.93 98.51
CA LYS A 96 -18.87 -39.36 97.54
C LYS A 96 -19.38 -39.25 96.10
N GLU A 97 -20.61 -39.69 95.85
CA GLU A 97 -21.25 -39.57 94.53
C GLU A 97 -21.49 -38.10 94.17
N LYS A 98 -21.96 -37.29 95.11
CA LYS A 98 -22.11 -35.84 94.91
C LYS A 98 -20.78 -35.15 94.59
N ILE A 99 -19.71 -35.45 95.33
CA ILE A 99 -18.38 -34.89 95.07
C ILE A 99 -17.86 -35.37 93.71
N ALA A 100 -18.06 -36.64 93.36
CA ALA A 100 -17.67 -37.16 92.04
C ALA A 100 -18.41 -36.43 90.91
N LEU A 101 -19.73 -36.23 91.07
CA LEU A 101 -20.54 -35.47 90.12
C LEU A 101 -20.14 -33.99 90.06
N GLU A 102 -19.81 -33.36 91.18
CA GLU A 102 -19.31 -31.97 91.20
C GLU A 102 -17.98 -31.86 90.44
N VAL A 103 -17.06 -32.80 90.62
CA VAL A 103 -15.79 -32.86 89.87
C VAL A 103 -16.04 -33.09 88.37
N GLU A 104 -16.99 -33.96 88.01
CA GLU A 104 -17.38 -34.18 86.62
C GLU A 104 -18.04 -32.93 86.01
N ILE A 105 -18.91 -32.25 86.75
CA ILE A 105 -19.52 -30.99 86.33
C ILE A 105 -18.45 -29.93 86.11
N ASP A 106 -17.46 -29.82 87.00
CA ASP A 106 -16.39 -28.83 86.87
C ASP A 106 -15.43 -29.19 85.72
N LYS A 107 -15.19 -30.48 85.47
CA LYS A 107 -14.45 -30.94 84.29
C LYS A 107 -15.21 -30.62 83.00
N LEU A 108 -16.51 -30.90 82.95
CA LEU A 108 -17.35 -30.59 81.79
C LEU A 108 -17.45 -29.08 81.56
N LYS A 109 -17.49 -28.26 82.62
CA LYS A 109 -17.43 -26.80 82.51
C LYS A 109 -16.08 -26.35 81.95
N ALA A 110 -14.97 -26.93 82.42
CA ALA A 110 -13.65 -26.63 81.91
C ALA A 110 -13.54 -26.98 80.42
N ASP A 111 -13.97 -28.18 80.03
CA ASP A 111 -13.98 -28.63 78.64
C ASP A 111 -14.89 -27.76 77.76
N LEU A 112 -16.07 -27.36 78.27
CA LEU A 112 -16.99 -26.45 77.57
C LEU A 112 -16.38 -25.06 77.39
N SER A 113 -15.70 -24.54 78.41
CA SER A 113 -15.00 -23.26 78.32
C SER A 113 -13.84 -23.32 77.32
N GLN A 114 -13.06 -24.41 77.32
CA GLN A 114 -11.98 -24.62 76.36
C GLN A 114 -12.52 -24.68 74.93
N ARG A 115 -13.55 -25.50 74.69
CA ARG A 115 -14.18 -25.58 73.36
C ARG A 115 -14.80 -24.25 72.93
N SER A 116 -15.33 -23.46 73.87
CA SER A 116 -15.87 -22.14 73.54
C SER A 116 -14.79 -21.18 73.05
N LEU A 117 -13.58 -21.24 73.62
CA LEU A 117 -12.42 -20.47 73.15
C LEU A 117 -11.98 -20.96 71.77
N GLU A 118 -11.85 -22.27 71.56
CA GLU A 118 -11.50 -22.85 70.25
C GLU A 118 -12.52 -22.45 69.16
N ILE A 119 -13.81 -22.39 69.47
CA ILE A 119 -14.84 -21.90 68.53
C ILE A 119 -14.62 -20.43 68.19
N VAL A 120 -14.25 -19.59 69.15
CA VAL A 120 -13.97 -18.17 68.89
C VAL A 120 -12.72 -18.02 68.02
N ASP A 121 -11.65 -18.76 68.32
CA ASP A 121 -10.41 -18.74 67.54
C ASP A 121 -10.65 -19.24 66.11
N LEU A 122 -11.42 -20.32 65.94
CA LEU A 122 -11.81 -20.84 64.63
C LEU A 122 -12.69 -19.85 63.87
N LYS A 123 -13.60 -19.16 64.54
CA LYS A 123 -14.41 -18.09 63.91
C LYS A 123 -13.52 -16.95 63.43
N GLN A 124 -12.60 -16.48 64.27
CA GLN A 124 -11.67 -15.42 63.90
C GLN A 124 -10.76 -15.83 62.74
N ALA A 125 -10.26 -17.07 62.74
CA ALA A 125 -9.47 -17.61 61.64
C ALA A 125 -10.28 -17.72 60.34
N ASN A 126 -11.55 -18.12 60.42
CA ASN A 126 -12.44 -18.20 59.26
C ASN A 126 -12.78 -16.82 58.68
N GLU A 127 -12.97 -15.81 59.55
CA GLU A 127 -13.14 -14.41 59.14
C GLU A 127 -11.89 -13.89 58.43
N ASN A 128 -10.69 -14.12 58.98
CA ASN A 128 -9.43 -13.72 58.36
C ASN A 128 -9.23 -14.42 57.00
N LEU A 129 -9.47 -15.73 56.93
CA LEU A 129 -9.40 -16.48 55.67
C LEU A 129 -10.40 -15.98 54.64
N SER A 130 -11.60 -15.57 55.06
CA SER A 130 -12.58 -14.95 54.15
C SER A 130 -12.08 -13.62 53.60
N MET A 131 -11.47 -12.77 54.43
CA MET A 131 -10.88 -11.51 53.98
C MET A 131 -9.72 -11.72 53.01
N ASP A 132 -8.84 -12.67 53.29
CA ASP A 132 -7.73 -13.03 52.39
C ASP A 132 -8.24 -13.59 51.05
N LEU A 133 -9.30 -14.41 51.09
CA LEU A 133 -9.92 -14.96 49.88
C LEU A 133 -10.52 -13.84 49.02
N ASP A 134 -11.19 -12.86 49.62
CA ASP A 134 -11.71 -11.71 48.90
C ASP A 134 -10.61 -10.78 48.36
N ALA A 135 -9.51 -10.59 49.10
CA ALA A 135 -8.34 -9.85 48.62
C ALA A 135 -7.71 -10.54 47.39
N VAL A 136 -7.49 -11.86 47.47
CA VAL A 136 -6.95 -12.66 46.36
C VAL A 136 -7.90 -12.65 45.15
N ARG A 137 -9.22 -12.66 45.38
CA ARG A 137 -10.22 -12.52 44.30
C ARG A 137 -10.12 -11.17 43.60
N GLN A 138 -9.99 -10.09 44.37
CA GLN A 138 -9.85 -8.75 43.81
C GLN A 138 -8.55 -8.63 43.01
N GLU A 139 -7.43 -9.13 43.53
CA GLU A 139 -6.16 -9.17 42.81
C GLU A 139 -6.23 -10.02 41.53
N LYS A 140 -6.91 -11.15 41.58
CA LYS A 140 -7.16 -11.95 40.37
C LYS A 140 -7.94 -11.15 39.33
N GLU A 141 -8.99 -10.45 39.74
CA GLU A 141 -9.81 -9.66 38.83
C GLU A 141 -9.00 -8.52 38.19
N THR A 142 -8.21 -7.77 38.97
CA THR A 142 -7.35 -6.71 38.45
C THR A 142 -6.31 -7.24 37.48
N ILE A 143 -5.62 -8.34 37.82
CA ILE A 143 -4.64 -8.98 36.94
C ILE A 143 -5.31 -9.45 35.63
N THR A 144 -6.52 -10.02 35.70
CA THR A 144 -7.23 -10.42 34.48
C THR A 144 -7.68 -9.23 33.61
N GLY A 145 -7.99 -8.09 34.22
CA GLY A 145 -8.23 -6.83 33.53
C GLY A 145 -6.99 -6.35 32.79
N ASP A 146 -5.86 -6.24 33.50
CA ASP A 146 -4.57 -5.83 32.95
C ASP A 146 -4.11 -6.75 31.81
N MET A 147 -4.35 -8.05 31.92
CA MET A 147 -4.01 -9.01 30.87
C MET A 147 -4.82 -8.75 29.60
N LYS A 148 -6.13 -8.51 29.72
CA LYS A 148 -6.99 -8.17 28.57
C LYS A 148 -6.57 -6.86 27.91
N GLU A 149 -6.27 -5.84 28.71
CA GLU A 149 -5.79 -4.55 28.18
C GLU A 149 -4.47 -4.68 27.42
N LYS A 150 -3.53 -5.46 27.97
CA LYS A 150 -2.25 -5.76 27.30
C LYS A 150 -2.45 -6.58 26.04
N GLU A 151 -3.38 -7.54 26.04
CA GLU A 151 -3.74 -8.33 24.86
C GLU A 151 -4.33 -7.45 23.75
N ASP A 152 -5.27 -6.56 24.09
CA ASP A 152 -5.83 -5.59 23.16
C ASP A 152 -4.76 -4.64 22.59
N MET A 153 -3.82 -4.21 23.43
CA MET A 153 -2.69 -3.39 23.00
C MET A 153 -1.78 -4.15 22.03
N ILE A 154 -1.45 -5.40 22.32
CA ILE A 154 -0.66 -6.28 21.43
C ILE A 154 -1.38 -6.45 20.10
N ASN A 155 -2.69 -6.70 20.12
CA ASN A 155 -3.50 -6.86 18.92
C ASN A 155 -3.49 -5.58 18.07
N ARG A 156 -3.65 -4.40 18.67
CA ARG A 156 -3.55 -3.10 17.98
C ARG A 156 -2.16 -2.90 17.38
N LEU A 157 -1.10 -3.11 18.15
CA LEU A 157 0.28 -2.98 17.68
C LEU A 157 0.60 -3.98 16.55
N SER A 158 0.06 -5.19 16.62
CA SER A 158 0.23 -6.21 15.56
C SER A 158 -0.43 -5.77 14.26
N LEU A 159 -1.62 -5.16 14.35
CA LEU A 159 -2.35 -4.63 13.20
C LEU A 159 -1.63 -3.41 12.60
N GLU A 160 -1.15 -2.49 13.44
CA GLU A 160 -0.37 -1.33 13.00
C GLU A 160 0.95 -1.77 12.34
N LEU A 161 1.63 -2.77 12.90
CA LEU A 161 2.85 -3.33 12.31
C LEU A 161 2.57 -3.96 10.95
N ALA A 162 1.45 -4.66 10.80
CA ALA A 162 1.04 -5.23 9.52
C ALA A 162 0.75 -4.15 8.47
N ARG A 163 0.05 -3.07 8.86
CA ARG A 163 -0.20 -1.91 7.99
C ARG A 163 1.09 -1.21 7.58
N ALA A 164 1.96 -0.91 8.55
CA ALA A 164 3.25 -0.27 8.29
C ALA A 164 4.14 -1.12 7.36
N ARG A 165 4.10 -2.46 7.48
CA ARG A 165 4.80 -3.35 6.55
C ARG A 165 4.23 -3.28 5.13
N ASN A 166 2.92 -3.27 4.98
CA ASN A 166 2.26 -3.14 3.68
C ASN A 166 2.59 -1.79 3.03
N ASP A 167 2.45 -0.69 3.78
CA ASP A 167 2.78 0.65 3.30
C ASP A 167 4.25 0.76 2.89
N LYS A 168 5.17 0.16 3.68
CA LYS A 168 6.59 0.09 3.34
C LYS A 168 6.83 -0.66 2.02
N GLN A 169 6.13 -1.78 1.80
CA GLN A 169 6.23 -2.53 0.54
C GLN A 169 5.70 -1.72 -0.65
N PHE A 170 4.57 -1.04 -0.49
CA PHE A 170 3.99 -0.18 -1.52
C PHE A 170 4.92 0.99 -1.88
N VAL A 171 5.50 1.66 -0.86
CA VAL A 171 6.45 2.75 -1.08
C VAL A 171 7.73 2.23 -1.74
N ALA A 172 8.25 1.07 -1.32
CA ALA A 172 9.41 0.45 -1.96
C ALA A 172 9.17 0.17 -3.45
N GLN A 173 8.03 -0.42 -3.80
CA GLN A 173 7.64 -0.65 -5.20
C GLN A 173 7.56 0.66 -6.01
N LYS A 174 7.02 1.74 -5.43
CA LYS A 174 7.00 3.05 -6.09
C LYS A 174 8.38 3.64 -6.29
N VAL A 175 9.28 3.48 -5.32
CA VAL A 175 10.67 3.90 -5.43
C VAL A 175 11.37 3.12 -6.55
N ASP A 176 11.17 1.81 -6.63
CA ASP A 176 11.74 0.97 -7.69
C ASP A 176 11.22 1.39 -9.07
N GLN A 177 9.92 1.66 -9.21
CA GLN A 177 9.35 2.18 -10.46
C GLN A 177 9.92 3.54 -10.85
N LEU A 178 10.07 4.47 -9.90
CA LEU A 178 10.63 5.80 -10.17
C LEU A 178 12.12 5.74 -10.51
N THR A 179 12.88 4.84 -9.89
CA THR A 179 14.30 4.66 -10.19
C THR A 179 14.49 4.04 -11.58
N GLN A 180 13.66 3.05 -11.95
CA GLN A 180 13.63 2.49 -13.30
C GLN A 180 13.32 3.57 -14.35
N LYS A 181 12.23 4.32 -14.17
CA LYS A 181 11.84 5.42 -15.09
C LYS A 181 12.92 6.49 -15.19
N ASN A 182 13.57 6.86 -14.08
CA ASN A 182 14.71 7.77 -14.12
C ASN A 182 15.91 7.19 -14.89
N GLY A 183 16.12 5.88 -14.81
CA GLY A 183 17.13 5.17 -15.60
C GLY A 183 16.83 5.24 -17.11
N GLU A 184 15.60 4.93 -17.49
CA GLU A 184 15.10 4.99 -18.88
C GLU A 184 15.22 6.42 -19.44
N LEU A 185 14.72 7.42 -18.72
CA LEU A 185 14.82 8.82 -19.10
C LEU A 185 16.27 9.28 -19.28
N ARG A 186 17.19 8.84 -18.42
CA ARG A 186 18.63 9.13 -18.57
C ARG A 186 19.23 8.47 -19.81
N GLN A 187 18.80 7.25 -20.15
CA GLN A 187 19.24 6.58 -21.38
C GLN A 187 18.73 7.32 -22.61
N ASP A 188 17.46 7.74 -22.60
CA ASP A 188 16.88 8.48 -23.72
C ASP A 188 17.51 9.87 -23.88
N LEU A 189 17.83 10.54 -22.77
CA LEU A 189 18.59 11.79 -22.80
C LEU A 189 19.98 11.58 -23.42
N LYS A 190 20.66 10.46 -23.11
CA LYS A 190 21.95 10.11 -23.76
C LYS A 190 21.79 9.85 -25.26
N LYS A 191 20.74 9.12 -25.68
CA LYS A 191 20.46 8.88 -27.11
C LYS A 191 20.17 10.18 -27.84
N LEU A 192 19.35 11.06 -27.25
CA LEU A 192 19.01 12.35 -27.83
C LEU A 192 20.23 13.28 -27.91
N ALA A 193 21.10 13.27 -26.90
CA ALA A 193 22.36 14.01 -26.93
C ALA A 193 23.30 13.49 -28.03
N ALA A 194 23.38 12.17 -28.23
CA ALA A 194 24.17 11.58 -29.31
C ALA A 194 23.62 11.96 -30.70
N ALA A 195 22.30 11.91 -30.88
CA ALA A 195 21.64 12.34 -32.11
C ALA A 195 21.85 13.83 -32.39
N LYS A 196 21.73 14.68 -31.35
CA LYS A 196 22.02 16.11 -31.43
C LYS A 196 23.46 16.36 -31.90
N MET A 197 24.45 15.70 -31.29
CA MET A 197 25.84 15.84 -31.71
C MET A 197 26.08 15.37 -33.15
N ALA A 198 25.40 14.32 -33.61
CA ALA A 198 25.50 13.85 -34.99
C ALA A 198 24.91 14.87 -35.99
N LEU A 199 23.75 15.44 -35.67
CA LEU A 199 23.12 16.49 -36.47
C LEU A 199 23.97 17.78 -36.50
N GLU A 200 24.52 18.20 -35.36
CA GLU A 200 25.42 19.36 -35.30
C GLU A 200 26.65 19.16 -36.20
N ARG A 201 27.26 17.97 -36.21
CA ARG A 201 28.36 17.66 -37.14
C ARG A 201 27.93 17.71 -38.60
N SER A 202 26.75 17.17 -38.92
CA SER A 202 26.21 17.21 -40.29
C SER A 202 25.93 18.64 -40.75
N ILE A 203 25.41 19.50 -39.87
CA ILE A 203 25.19 20.92 -40.17
C ILE A 203 26.52 21.59 -40.47
N VAL A 204 27.54 21.38 -39.61
CA VAL A 204 28.88 21.94 -39.83
C VAL A 204 29.47 21.46 -41.17
N GLN A 205 29.35 20.18 -41.50
CA GLN A 205 29.82 19.64 -42.77
C GLN A 205 29.11 20.29 -43.97
N ILE A 206 27.77 20.35 -43.95
CA ILE A 206 26.98 20.97 -45.02
C ILE A 206 27.32 22.46 -45.16
N THR A 207 27.56 23.17 -44.06
CA THR A 207 27.99 24.59 -44.13
C THR A 207 29.38 24.73 -44.76
N GLN A 208 30.33 23.85 -44.45
CA GLN A 208 31.66 23.86 -45.07
C GLN A 208 31.59 23.52 -46.56
N GLU A 209 30.75 22.55 -46.94
CA GLU A 209 30.52 22.19 -48.35
C GLU A 209 29.86 23.34 -49.12
N LYS A 210 28.86 24.01 -48.53
CA LYS A 210 28.22 25.20 -49.09
C LYS A 210 29.23 26.33 -49.30
N ASP A 211 30.06 26.63 -48.31
CA ASP A 211 31.09 27.67 -48.41
C ASP A 211 32.13 27.31 -49.49
N GLY A 212 32.52 26.03 -49.57
CA GLY A 212 33.40 25.53 -50.63
C GLY A 212 32.79 25.65 -52.03
N MET A 213 31.49 25.36 -52.18
CA MET A 213 30.75 25.55 -53.43
C MET A 213 30.59 27.03 -53.80
N ASN A 214 30.27 27.89 -52.84
CA ASN A 214 30.17 29.32 -53.06
C ASN A 214 31.50 29.90 -53.57
N ARG A 215 32.64 29.49 -53.01
CA ARG A 215 33.96 29.90 -53.52
C ARG A 215 34.22 29.41 -54.94
N LYS A 216 33.81 28.19 -55.28
CA LYS A 216 33.92 27.66 -56.65
C LYS A 216 33.02 28.43 -57.62
N LEU A 217 31.83 28.82 -57.17
CA LEU A 217 30.90 29.65 -57.94
C LEU A 217 31.51 31.03 -58.18
N GLU A 218 32.02 31.70 -57.13
CA GLU A 218 32.71 32.99 -57.24
C GLU A 218 33.91 32.92 -58.19
N GLN A 219 34.70 31.84 -58.14
CA GLN A 219 35.81 31.61 -59.08
C GLN A 219 35.31 31.43 -60.52
N ALA A 220 34.24 30.66 -60.73
CA ALA A 220 33.66 30.46 -62.05
C ALA A 220 33.05 31.76 -62.60
N GLU A 221 32.38 32.56 -61.76
CA GLU A 221 31.85 33.88 -62.10
C GLU A 221 32.98 34.84 -62.48
N ALA A 222 34.10 34.86 -61.73
CA ALA A 222 35.26 35.67 -62.07
C ALA A 222 35.89 35.26 -63.41
N VAL A 223 36.04 33.95 -63.67
CA VAL A 223 36.52 33.45 -64.96
C VAL A 223 35.56 33.81 -66.10
N LEU A 224 34.24 33.75 -65.85
CA LEU A 224 33.23 34.11 -66.83
C LEU A 224 33.24 35.61 -67.13
N GLN A 225 33.39 36.46 -66.12
CA GLN A 225 33.56 37.91 -66.30
C GLN A 225 34.82 38.24 -67.10
N ASN A 226 35.94 37.56 -66.83
CA ASN A 226 37.16 37.72 -67.62
C ASN A 226 36.93 37.33 -69.09
N LYS A 227 36.31 36.17 -69.34
CA LYS A 227 35.96 35.72 -70.71
C LYS A 227 34.98 36.67 -71.40
N ILE A 228 34.00 37.22 -70.69
CA ILE A 228 33.07 38.22 -71.23
C ILE A 228 33.86 39.48 -71.63
N GLY A 229 34.83 39.92 -70.80
CA GLY A 229 35.74 41.01 -71.13
C GLY A 229 36.55 40.75 -72.40
N GLU A 230 37.17 39.56 -72.52
CA GLU A 230 37.90 39.15 -73.73
C GLU A 230 37.00 39.11 -74.97
N ILE A 231 35.76 38.60 -74.84
CA ILE A 231 34.79 38.58 -75.95
C ILE A 231 34.41 40.01 -76.36
N TRP A 232 34.26 40.94 -75.42
CA TRP A 232 34.01 42.34 -75.74
C TRP A 232 35.19 42.98 -76.48
N GLU A 233 36.43 42.71 -76.08
CA GLU A 233 37.61 43.20 -76.81
C GLU A 233 37.69 42.61 -78.22
N VAL A 234 37.43 41.30 -78.36
CA VAL A 234 37.36 40.64 -79.68
C VAL A 234 36.23 41.25 -80.50
N LYS A 235 35.05 41.46 -79.92
CA LYS A 235 33.92 42.12 -80.59
C LYS A 235 34.29 43.52 -81.06
N ASP A 236 34.88 44.35 -80.21
CA ASP A 236 35.32 45.69 -80.60
C ASP A 236 36.38 45.65 -81.71
N SER A 237 37.31 44.69 -81.64
CA SER A 237 38.30 44.48 -82.71
C SER A 237 37.63 44.03 -84.01
N LEU A 238 36.59 43.20 -83.92
CA LEU A 238 35.83 42.69 -85.05
C LEU A 238 34.94 43.79 -85.64
N ASP A 239 34.26 44.60 -84.83
CA ASP A 239 33.47 45.75 -85.26
C ASP A 239 34.36 46.80 -85.93
N ARG A 240 35.58 47.05 -85.43
CA ARG A 240 36.58 47.87 -86.13
C ARG A 240 36.98 47.26 -87.47
N SER A 241 37.18 45.94 -87.52
CA SER A 241 37.49 45.24 -88.78
C SER A 241 36.30 45.24 -89.75
N PHE A 242 35.07 45.15 -89.26
CA PHE A 242 33.84 45.21 -90.05
C PHE A 242 33.60 46.62 -90.54
N GLN A 243 33.80 47.66 -89.74
CA GLN A 243 33.77 49.05 -90.22
C GLN A 243 34.81 49.28 -91.32
N ALA A 244 36.03 48.74 -91.16
CA ALA A 244 37.05 48.79 -92.20
C ALA A 244 36.68 47.99 -93.47
N VAL A 245 35.79 47.00 -93.38
CA VAL A 245 35.25 46.22 -94.51
C VAL A 245 33.96 46.83 -95.08
N GLN A 246 33.16 47.53 -94.27
CA GLN A 246 31.88 48.15 -94.62
C GLN A 246 32.06 49.47 -95.38
N ASP A 247 33.24 50.10 -95.29
CA ASP A 247 33.70 51.14 -96.23
C ASP A 247 34.03 50.59 -97.64
N LYS A 248 33.73 49.31 -97.91
CA LYS A 248 33.67 48.72 -99.25
C LYS A 248 32.25 48.18 -99.51
N PRO A 249 31.57 48.58 -100.60
CA PRO A 249 30.18 48.22 -100.81
C PRO A 249 30.10 46.76 -101.23
N ARG A 250 29.38 45.93 -100.46
CA ARG A 250 28.89 44.64 -100.93
C ARG A 250 27.44 44.42 -100.48
N ALA A 251 26.65 44.08 -101.48
CA ALA A 251 25.22 43.96 -101.46
C ALA A 251 24.71 42.76 -100.65
N ALA A 252 23.58 43.00 -99.99
CA ALA A 252 22.42 42.14 -99.76
C ALA A 252 22.63 40.61 -99.83
N ASN A 253 22.33 39.94 -98.71
CA ASN A 253 21.35 38.85 -98.68
C ASN A 253 20.89 38.62 -97.23
N GLU A 254 19.76 39.22 -96.94
CA GLU A 254 18.91 39.07 -95.77
C GLU A 254 18.06 37.81 -95.93
N VAL A 255 18.07 36.94 -94.92
CA VAL A 255 17.18 35.77 -94.84
C VAL A 255 16.58 35.76 -93.44
N GLU A 256 15.40 36.37 -93.32
CA GLU A 256 14.51 36.28 -92.16
C GLU A 256 13.68 34.99 -92.23
N LEU A 257 13.60 34.24 -91.13
CA LEU A 257 12.60 33.20 -90.92
C LEU A 257 11.90 33.39 -89.58
N SER A 258 10.58 33.18 -89.61
CA SER A 258 9.58 33.53 -88.61
C SER A 258 9.63 32.66 -87.34
N PRO A 259 9.16 33.18 -86.18
CA PRO A 259 9.17 32.47 -84.91
C PRO A 259 8.12 31.35 -84.84
N ILE A 260 8.51 30.19 -84.32
CA ILE A 260 7.62 29.06 -84.01
C ILE A 260 6.90 29.36 -82.68
N VAL A 261 5.58 29.51 -82.75
CA VAL A 261 4.69 29.63 -81.59
C VAL A 261 4.11 28.25 -81.29
N VAL A 262 4.31 27.72 -80.08
CA VAL A 262 3.53 26.59 -79.56
C VAL A 262 2.82 27.01 -78.28
N ASN A 263 1.52 26.70 -78.27
CA ASN A 263 0.48 27.21 -77.40
C ASN A 263 0.66 26.84 -75.92
N ALA A 264 0.39 27.82 -75.05
CA ALA A 264 0.10 27.57 -73.65
C ALA A 264 -1.21 26.77 -73.54
N GLN A 265 -1.09 25.51 -73.14
CA GLN A 265 -2.24 24.68 -72.74
C GLN A 265 -2.76 25.20 -71.40
N GLU A 266 -3.94 25.81 -71.44
CA GLU A 266 -4.73 26.17 -70.26
C GLU A 266 -5.01 24.92 -69.43
N ALA A 267 -4.49 24.91 -68.20
CA ALA A 267 -4.82 23.92 -67.20
C ALA A 267 -6.18 24.24 -66.58
N ALA A 268 -7.19 23.45 -66.95
CA ALA A 268 -8.45 23.34 -66.23
C ALA A 268 -8.20 22.88 -64.77
N PRO A 269 -9.06 23.27 -63.80
CA PRO A 269 -8.83 23.03 -62.40
C PRO A 269 -8.90 21.53 -62.08
N ALA A 270 -7.79 21.00 -61.57
CA ALA A 270 -7.70 19.64 -61.08
C ALA A 270 -8.75 19.39 -59.99
N ALA A 271 -9.59 18.39 -60.20
CA ALA A 271 -10.43 17.81 -59.17
C ALA A 271 -9.53 17.41 -57.98
N LYS A 272 -9.87 17.89 -56.79
CA LYS A 272 -9.12 17.59 -55.56
C LYS A 272 -9.07 16.07 -55.38
N PRO A 273 -7.89 15.45 -55.23
CA PRO A 273 -7.80 14.03 -54.94
C PRO A 273 -8.50 13.75 -53.60
N GLY A 274 -9.42 12.79 -53.58
CA GLY A 274 -10.07 12.35 -52.35
C GLY A 274 -9.02 11.83 -51.37
N PHE A 275 -9.07 12.31 -50.13
CA PHE A 275 -8.16 11.87 -49.07
C PHE A 275 -8.62 10.52 -48.54
N GLU A 276 -8.21 9.42 -49.16
CA GLU A 276 -8.51 8.10 -48.60
C GLU A 276 -7.38 7.64 -47.67
N GLY A 277 -7.75 7.26 -46.45
CA GLY A 277 -6.82 6.70 -45.47
C GLY A 277 -7.50 5.81 -44.45
N LYS A 278 -6.73 5.36 -43.46
CA LYS A 278 -7.16 4.34 -42.50
C LYS A 278 -6.85 4.75 -41.07
N VAL A 279 -7.73 4.40 -40.15
CA VAL A 279 -7.51 4.57 -38.71
C VAL A 279 -6.46 3.58 -38.23
N MET A 280 -5.33 4.09 -37.74
CA MET A 280 -4.22 3.31 -37.20
C MET A 280 -4.39 2.99 -35.72
N SER A 281 -4.76 3.99 -34.92
CA SER A 281 -4.96 3.82 -33.47
C SER A 281 -6.06 4.73 -32.96
N VAL A 282 -6.77 4.27 -31.94
CA VAL A 282 -7.85 5.00 -31.27
C VAL A 282 -7.54 5.02 -29.78
N ASN A 283 -7.51 6.21 -29.21
CA ASN A 283 -7.46 6.41 -27.77
C ASN A 283 -8.80 6.99 -27.29
N GLU A 284 -9.68 6.11 -26.83
CA GLU A 284 -11.01 6.46 -26.36
C GLU A 284 -11.00 7.28 -25.06
N GLN A 285 -9.94 7.17 -24.25
CA GLN A 285 -9.84 7.94 -23.00
C GLN A 285 -9.60 9.42 -23.25
N SER A 286 -9.02 9.76 -24.41
CA SER A 286 -8.65 11.12 -24.79
C SER A 286 -9.38 11.61 -26.04
N ASN A 287 -10.38 10.86 -26.54
CA ASN A 287 -11.12 11.14 -27.78
C ASN A 287 -10.21 11.42 -28.99
N PHE A 288 -9.08 10.72 -29.06
CA PHE A 288 -8.03 11.02 -30.03
C PHE A 288 -7.82 9.84 -30.97
N VAL A 289 -7.69 10.13 -32.27
CA VAL A 289 -7.52 9.14 -33.32
C VAL A 289 -6.31 9.49 -34.18
N ILE A 290 -5.51 8.47 -34.51
CA ILE A 290 -4.37 8.60 -35.43
C ILE A 290 -4.76 7.97 -36.76
N VAL A 291 -4.60 8.73 -37.84
CA VAL A 291 -4.95 8.34 -39.22
C VAL A 291 -3.70 8.32 -40.11
N ASP A 292 -3.68 7.39 -41.07
CA ASP A 292 -2.62 7.19 -42.06
C ASP A 292 -2.75 8.17 -43.26
N ILE A 293 -2.97 9.44 -42.96
CA ILE A 293 -2.99 10.55 -43.93
C ILE A 293 -2.23 11.70 -43.30
N GLY A 294 -1.27 12.25 -44.02
CA GLY A 294 -0.45 13.36 -43.53
C GLY A 294 -0.35 14.52 -44.54
N GLU A 295 0.63 15.39 -44.29
CA GLU A 295 0.91 16.59 -45.09
C GLU A 295 1.25 16.24 -46.55
N ASN A 296 1.92 15.10 -46.77
CA ASN A 296 2.27 14.62 -48.11
C ASN A 296 1.04 14.34 -48.98
N ARG A 297 -0.10 14.05 -48.36
CA ARG A 297 -1.38 13.86 -49.06
C ARG A 297 -2.21 15.14 -49.17
N GLY A 298 -1.73 16.24 -48.59
CA GLY A 298 -2.38 17.56 -48.63
C GLY A 298 -3.22 17.91 -47.39
N LEU A 299 -3.13 17.13 -46.32
CA LEU A 299 -3.90 17.35 -45.09
C LEU A 299 -3.32 18.52 -44.28
N ARG A 300 -4.17 19.40 -43.74
CA ARG A 300 -3.77 20.53 -42.89
C ARG A 300 -4.44 20.47 -41.52
N ALA A 301 -3.82 21.10 -40.53
CA ALA A 301 -4.44 21.29 -39.22
C ALA A 301 -5.71 22.14 -39.37
N GLY A 302 -6.81 21.70 -38.79
CA GLY A 302 -8.15 22.29 -38.91
C GLY A 302 -9.05 21.64 -39.97
N ASP A 303 -8.53 20.71 -40.79
CA ASP A 303 -9.36 19.97 -41.73
C ASP A 303 -10.33 19.02 -40.99
N THR A 304 -11.51 18.81 -41.55
CA THR A 304 -12.50 17.87 -41.02
C THR A 304 -12.56 16.63 -41.89
N LEU A 305 -12.56 15.47 -41.24
CA LEU A 305 -12.55 14.16 -41.90
C LEU A 305 -13.72 13.30 -41.41
N GLY A 306 -14.27 12.48 -42.30
CA GLY A 306 -15.33 11.53 -41.97
C GLY A 306 -14.79 10.11 -41.85
N VAL A 307 -15.15 9.39 -40.79
CA VAL A 307 -14.83 7.97 -40.60
C VAL A 307 -15.99 7.11 -41.06
N TYR A 308 -15.70 6.12 -41.89
CA TYR A 308 -16.66 5.19 -42.47
C TYR A 308 -16.23 3.74 -42.23
N ARG A 309 -17.21 2.86 -42.03
CA ARG A 309 -17.01 1.40 -42.06
C ARG A 309 -17.90 0.82 -43.14
N GLY A 310 -17.29 0.49 -44.28
CA GLY A 310 -18.04 0.16 -45.49
C GLY A 310 -18.78 1.40 -46.00
N SER A 311 -20.11 1.37 -45.97
CA SER A 311 -21.00 2.47 -46.37
C SER A 311 -21.45 3.37 -45.21
N ASP A 312 -21.18 2.96 -43.97
CA ASP A 312 -21.83 3.55 -42.81
C ASP A 312 -20.95 4.65 -42.20
N TYR A 313 -21.52 5.83 -42.03
CA TYR A 313 -20.87 6.97 -41.37
C TYR A 313 -20.81 6.76 -39.86
N ILE A 314 -19.60 6.75 -39.32
CA ILE A 314 -19.33 6.47 -37.91
C ILE A 314 -19.07 7.75 -37.13
N ALA A 315 -18.20 8.61 -37.62
CA ALA A 315 -17.74 9.74 -36.83
C ALA A 315 -17.18 10.90 -37.65
N ARG A 316 -17.22 12.09 -37.05
CA ARG A 316 -16.53 13.30 -37.50
C ARG A 316 -15.24 13.50 -36.73
N LEU A 317 -14.15 13.70 -37.46
CA LEU A 317 -12.83 14.00 -36.94
C LEU A 317 -12.44 15.44 -37.29
N GLU A 318 -11.73 16.10 -36.40
CA GLU A 318 -11.08 17.40 -36.64
C GLU A 318 -9.58 17.26 -36.46
N VAL A 319 -8.80 17.58 -37.49
CA VAL A 319 -7.35 17.40 -37.49
C VAL A 319 -6.68 18.45 -36.60
N LEU A 320 -6.03 18.00 -35.52
CA LEU A 320 -5.29 18.89 -34.61
C LEU A 320 -3.86 19.11 -35.07
N GLN A 321 -3.17 18.03 -35.43
CA GLN A 321 -1.75 18.06 -35.79
C GLN A 321 -1.47 17.11 -36.94
N VAL A 322 -0.65 17.57 -37.89
CA VAL A 322 -0.27 16.80 -39.07
C VAL A 322 1.24 16.57 -39.05
N ARG A 323 1.64 15.36 -39.44
CA ARG A 323 3.02 14.97 -39.77
C ARG A 323 3.06 14.53 -41.24
N PRO A 324 4.24 14.27 -41.84
CA PRO A 324 4.34 13.95 -43.26
C PRO A 324 3.43 12.80 -43.71
N ASP A 325 3.35 11.72 -42.92
CA ASP A 325 2.62 10.50 -43.28
C ASP A 325 1.42 10.18 -42.39
N ILE A 326 1.31 10.81 -41.21
CA ILE A 326 0.24 10.55 -40.25
C ILE A 326 -0.37 11.85 -39.73
N ALA A 327 -1.63 11.80 -39.32
CA ALA A 327 -2.29 12.91 -38.66
C ALA A 327 -3.00 12.47 -37.39
N ALA A 328 -3.07 13.44 -36.49
CA ALA A 328 -3.65 13.37 -35.16
C ALA A 328 -4.94 14.18 -35.17
N ALA A 329 -6.07 13.51 -34.94
CA ALA A 329 -7.39 14.14 -35.00
C ALA A 329 -8.21 13.91 -33.72
N ASP A 330 -9.02 14.90 -33.36
CA ASP A 330 -9.98 14.87 -32.26
C ASP A 330 -11.33 14.35 -32.75
N LEU A 331 -12.01 13.56 -31.92
CA LEU A 331 -13.30 12.95 -32.23
C LEU A 331 -14.43 13.89 -31.76
N LYS A 332 -15.15 14.52 -32.69
CA LYS A 332 -16.22 15.49 -32.37
C LYS A 332 -17.60 14.85 -32.27
N GLU A 333 -17.98 14.07 -33.28
CA GLU A 333 -19.31 13.47 -33.38
C GLU A 333 -19.12 11.97 -33.62
N GLN A 334 -19.85 11.13 -32.87
CA GLN A 334 -19.72 9.69 -32.96
C GLN A 334 -21.11 9.03 -32.94
N SER A 335 -21.47 8.36 -34.03
CA SER A 335 -22.66 7.51 -34.13
C SER A 335 -22.38 6.08 -33.65
N SER A 336 -21.13 5.62 -33.74
CA SER A 336 -20.72 4.25 -33.37
C SER A 336 -19.25 4.16 -32.97
N ARG A 337 -18.86 3.10 -32.24
CA ARG A 337 -17.47 2.91 -31.78
C ARG A 337 -16.49 2.81 -32.96
N VAL A 338 -15.50 3.70 -33.01
CA VAL A 338 -14.43 3.71 -34.04
C VAL A 338 -13.47 2.56 -33.75
N ARG A 339 -13.04 1.83 -34.79
CA ARG A 339 -12.11 0.70 -34.67
C ARG A 339 -10.92 0.90 -35.59
N ILE A 340 -9.79 0.30 -35.20
CA ILE A 340 -8.61 0.17 -36.07
C ILE A 340 -9.06 -0.57 -37.32
N GLY A 341 -8.90 0.02 -38.50
CA GLY A 341 -9.48 -0.55 -39.71
C GLY A 341 -10.37 0.39 -40.51
N ASP A 342 -11.06 1.30 -39.82
CA ASP A 342 -12.08 2.15 -40.44
C ASP A 342 -11.44 3.12 -41.45
N VAL A 343 -12.18 3.44 -42.52
CA VAL A 343 -11.71 4.26 -43.65
C VAL A 343 -12.04 5.73 -43.39
N VAL A 344 -11.12 6.61 -43.71
CA VAL A 344 -11.23 8.06 -43.49
C VAL A 344 -11.26 8.77 -44.85
N ARG A 345 -12.18 9.72 -45.01
CA ARG A 345 -12.44 10.49 -46.24
C ARG A 345 -12.66 11.97 -45.99
#